data_AF-A0A8T4DBL0-F1
#
_entry.id   AF-A0A8T4DBL0-F1
#
_cell.length_a   1.000
_cell.length_b   1.000
_cell.length_c   1.000
_cell.angle_alpha   90.00
_cell.angle_beta   90.00
_cell.angle_gamma   90.00
#
_symmetry.space_group_name_H-M   'P 1'
#
loop_
_entity.id
_entity.type
_entity.pdbx_description
1 polymer ?
#
loop_
_entity_poly.entity_id
_entity_poly.type
_entity_poly.pdbx_seq_one_letter_code
_entity_poly.pdbx_strand_id
1 'polypeptide(L)'
;MTHLFIGLGTAGEAILAALLDYRAVKRARPVVLTADLENEQDNRTAETIKTLNGIDFALIFSGLEQSDLTPRIAELLTELNIPCLLVGVVPAKRREKSEKLTAAYQSLEQLAKHVRTVLIVDNERIAHLPNYEDFYPGYNRYIASCIADLLAGTAAPGSASTSESSPALHSSEVFKLLSFDDEPGYVSLSRASELTKGLWGYIFPFLRHKPLDLRTLLRVSLEKFSVSDMPLGCEKCLSILQVPDYYISSRNVDREQVEEVLHAHAKEYRLAVFPTKRNIASITNLFTFKFDQLERLREIRRIAHETV
;
A
#
# COMPACT_ATOMS: atom_id res chain seq x y z
N MET A 1 5.26 8.39 -16.48
CA MET A 1 4.11 7.91 -15.70
C MET A 1 3.72 9.06 -14.78
N THR A 2 2.52 9.60 -14.95
CA THR A 2 1.99 10.70 -14.13
C THR A 2 1.00 10.12 -13.14
N HIS A 3 1.33 10.22 -11.86
CA HIS A 3 0.47 9.74 -10.78
C HIS A 3 -0.33 10.90 -10.21
N LEU A 4 -1.61 10.68 -9.93
CA LEU A 4 -2.46 11.61 -9.17
C LEU A 4 -2.60 11.10 -7.74
N PHE A 5 -2.21 11.89 -6.75
CA PHE A 5 -2.41 11.57 -5.34
C PHE A 5 -3.41 12.53 -4.73
N ILE A 6 -4.41 11.98 -4.03
CA ILE A 6 -5.50 12.75 -3.44
C ILE A 6 -5.57 12.41 -1.95
N GLY A 7 -5.21 13.35 -1.09
CA GLY A 7 -5.35 13.22 0.37
C GLY A 7 -6.65 13.82 0.83
N LEU A 8 -7.52 13.02 1.43
CA LEU A 8 -8.85 13.43 1.89
C LEU A 8 -8.92 13.31 3.40
N GLY A 9 -9.21 14.44 4.06
CA GLY A 9 -9.26 14.56 5.51
C GLY A 9 -7.92 14.27 6.21
N THR A 10 -7.93 14.40 7.55
CA THR A 10 -6.72 14.35 8.38
C THR A 10 -5.91 13.06 8.20
N ALA A 11 -6.57 11.90 8.20
CA ALA A 11 -5.88 10.61 8.08
C ALA A 11 -5.26 10.41 6.68
N GLY A 12 -6.01 10.77 5.63
CA GLY A 12 -5.55 10.67 4.25
C GLY A 12 -4.37 11.59 3.96
N GLU A 13 -4.48 12.85 4.37
CA GLU A 13 -3.40 13.84 4.23
C GLU A 13 -2.14 13.43 5.00
N ALA A 14 -2.27 12.86 6.20
CA ALA A 14 -1.11 12.46 7.00
C ALA A 14 -0.32 11.31 6.35
N ILE A 15 -0.99 10.32 5.75
CA ILE A 15 -0.32 9.25 5.01
C ILE A 15 0.30 9.80 3.73
N LEU A 16 -0.43 10.65 3.00
CA LEU A 16 0.06 11.27 1.77
C LEU A 16 1.31 12.12 2.03
N ALA A 17 1.31 12.94 3.08
CA ALA A 17 2.48 13.72 3.49
C ALA A 17 3.68 12.83 3.79
N ALA A 18 3.48 11.72 4.51
CA ALA A 18 4.53 10.75 4.79
C ALA A 18 5.06 10.07 3.50
N LEU A 19 4.19 9.80 2.52
CA LEU A 19 4.58 9.25 1.22
C LEU A 19 5.38 10.24 0.38
N LEU A 20 4.97 11.51 0.38
CA LEU A 20 5.66 12.55 -0.37
C LEU A 20 7.09 12.76 0.11
N ASP A 21 7.45 12.36 1.34
CA ASP A 21 8.83 12.42 1.84
C ASP A 21 9.81 11.43 1.18
N TYR A 22 9.31 10.41 0.47
CA TYR A 22 10.16 9.45 -0.20
C TYR A 22 10.77 10.05 -1.47
N ARG A 23 12.11 10.01 -1.57
CA ARG A 23 12.87 10.55 -2.73
C ARG A 23 12.42 10.00 -4.08
N ALA A 24 12.04 8.71 -4.14
CA ALA A 24 11.54 8.09 -5.36
C ALA A 24 10.22 8.75 -5.81
N VAL A 25 9.33 9.01 -4.85
CA VAL A 25 8.04 9.68 -5.07
C VAL A 25 8.25 11.14 -5.49
N LYS A 26 9.09 11.91 -4.78
CA LYS A 26 9.40 13.31 -5.16
C LYS A 26 9.92 13.43 -6.60
N ARG A 27 10.72 12.46 -7.05
CA ARG A 27 11.27 12.43 -8.42
C ARG A 27 10.23 12.14 -9.49
N ALA A 28 9.20 11.36 -9.17
CA ALA A 28 8.09 11.08 -10.08
C ALA A 28 7.18 12.30 -10.30
N ARG A 29 7.31 13.35 -9.46
CA ARG A 29 6.54 14.60 -9.54
C ARG A 29 5.02 14.34 -9.69
N PRO A 30 4.40 13.64 -8.71
CA PRO A 30 2.97 13.38 -8.76
C PRO A 30 2.18 14.69 -8.75
N VAL A 31 1.01 14.68 -9.37
CA VAL A 31 -0.01 15.71 -9.14
C VAL A 31 -0.62 15.43 -7.77
N VAL A 32 -0.62 16.42 -6.88
CA VAL A 32 -1.08 16.26 -5.50
C VAL A 32 -2.28 17.18 -5.28
N LEU A 33 -3.39 16.58 -4.82
CA LEU A 33 -4.58 17.30 -4.38
C LEU A 33 -4.84 16.96 -2.92
N THR A 34 -5.24 17.95 -2.14
CA THR A 34 -5.68 17.78 -0.76
C THR A 34 -7.03 18.46 -0.59
N ALA A 35 -7.97 17.79 0.06
CA ALA A 35 -9.27 18.36 0.35
C ALA A 35 -9.62 18.13 1.81
N ASP A 36 -9.96 19.22 2.48
CA ASP A 36 -10.50 19.20 3.82
C ASP A 36 -12.02 18.99 3.74
N LEU A 37 -12.54 18.07 4.54
CA LEU A 37 -13.93 17.59 4.49
C LEU A 37 -14.93 18.60 5.05
N GLU A 38 -14.46 19.67 5.71
CA GLU A 38 -15.29 20.66 6.39
C GLU A 38 -15.57 21.94 5.56
N ASN A 39 -15.01 22.10 4.35
CA ASN A 39 -15.07 23.35 3.58
C ASN A 39 -15.59 23.18 2.14
N GLU A 40 -16.10 24.26 1.51
CA GLU A 40 -16.54 24.35 0.08
C GLU A 40 -15.48 23.94 -0.98
N GLN A 41 -14.33 23.42 -0.55
CA GLN A 41 -13.23 22.92 -1.38
C GLN A 41 -13.57 21.64 -2.17
N ASP A 42 -14.66 20.96 -1.83
CA ASP A 42 -15.17 19.76 -2.53
C ASP A 42 -15.32 19.99 -4.04
N ASN A 43 -15.94 21.11 -4.43
CA ASN A 43 -16.15 21.43 -5.85
C ASN A 43 -14.83 21.76 -6.56
N ARG A 44 -13.88 22.42 -5.89
CA ARG A 44 -12.60 22.79 -6.50
C ARG A 44 -11.74 21.57 -6.81
N THR A 45 -11.75 20.56 -5.94
CA THR A 45 -10.99 19.32 -6.16
C THR A 45 -11.55 18.57 -7.37
N ALA A 46 -12.87 18.42 -7.45
CA ALA A 46 -13.53 17.81 -8.59
C ALA A 46 -13.31 18.57 -9.91
N GLU A 47 -13.42 19.90 -9.90
CA GLU A 47 -13.13 20.75 -11.06
C GLU A 47 -11.68 20.60 -11.51
N THR A 48 -10.73 20.62 -10.57
CA THR A 48 -9.30 20.43 -10.88
C THR A 48 -9.09 19.09 -11.56
N ILE A 49 -9.65 18.00 -11.02
CA ILE A 49 -9.54 16.65 -11.59
C ILE A 49 -10.03 16.63 -13.05
N LYS A 50 -11.15 17.27 -13.36
CA LYS A 50 -11.70 17.34 -14.74
C LYS A 50 -10.78 18.05 -15.74
N THR A 51 -9.90 18.93 -15.26
CA THR A 51 -8.92 19.63 -16.12
C THR A 51 -7.60 18.89 -16.29
N LEU A 52 -7.34 17.85 -15.48
CA LEU A 52 -6.12 17.07 -15.57
C LEU A 52 -6.15 16.16 -16.79
N ASN A 53 -5.03 16.10 -17.51
CA ASN A 53 -4.83 15.21 -18.64
C ASN A 53 -3.55 14.37 -18.44
N GLY A 54 -3.53 13.17 -19.01
CA GLY A 54 -2.34 12.30 -18.99
C GLY A 54 -2.00 11.70 -17.63
N ILE A 55 -3.01 11.47 -16.78
CA ILE A 55 -2.88 10.72 -15.53
C ILE A 55 -2.98 9.21 -15.83
N ASP A 56 -1.98 8.44 -15.42
CA ASP A 56 -1.96 6.98 -15.65
C ASP A 56 -2.82 6.23 -14.62
N PHE A 57 -2.80 6.69 -13.36
CA PHE A 57 -3.67 6.22 -12.29
C PHE A 57 -3.68 7.19 -11.10
N ALA A 58 -4.66 7.00 -10.21
CA ALA A 58 -4.82 7.77 -8.99
C ALA A 58 -4.66 6.90 -7.72
N LEU A 59 -4.07 7.49 -6.67
CA LEU A 59 -4.12 6.98 -5.29
C LEU A 59 -4.97 7.93 -4.45
N ILE A 60 -6.05 7.41 -3.87
CA ILE A 60 -6.91 8.15 -2.95
C ILE A 60 -6.57 7.72 -1.53
N PHE A 61 -6.22 8.65 -0.66
CA PHE A 61 -5.93 8.40 0.76
C PHE A 61 -7.06 8.98 1.58
N SER A 62 -7.75 8.16 2.37
CA SER A 62 -8.93 8.61 3.13
C SER A 62 -9.12 7.82 4.41
N GLY A 63 -9.57 8.50 5.48
CA GLY A 63 -10.32 7.85 6.56
C GLY A 63 -11.65 7.34 6.02
N LEU A 64 -12.07 6.15 6.42
CA LEU A 64 -13.34 5.57 5.97
C LEU A 64 -14.51 6.03 6.86
N GLU A 65 -14.22 6.51 8.06
CA GLU A 65 -15.22 6.93 9.06
C GLU A 65 -16.00 8.20 8.68
N GLN A 66 -15.50 9.02 7.75
CA GLN A 66 -16.05 10.36 7.47
C GLN A 66 -15.71 10.79 6.04
N SER A 67 -16.47 10.40 5.01
CA SER A 67 -16.43 11.13 3.74
C SER A 67 -17.49 10.67 2.72
N ASP A 68 -18.48 11.52 2.42
CA ASP A 68 -19.24 11.42 1.16
C ASP A 68 -18.37 11.85 -0.05
N LEU A 69 -17.28 12.57 0.19
CA LEU A 69 -16.39 13.08 -0.85
C LEU A 69 -15.55 11.95 -1.48
N THR A 70 -15.03 11.00 -0.70
CA THR A 70 -14.19 9.90 -1.21
C THR A 70 -14.92 9.06 -2.26
N PRO A 71 -16.17 8.58 -2.03
CA PRO A 71 -16.96 7.92 -3.07
C PRO A 71 -17.18 8.79 -4.32
N ARG A 72 -17.52 10.08 -4.15
CA ARG A 72 -17.73 11.01 -5.28
C ARG A 72 -16.48 11.21 -6.13
N ILE A 73 -15.32 11.33 -5.49
CA ILE A 73 -14.03 11.45 -6.19
C ILE A 73 -13.70 10.15 -6.93
N ALA A 74 -13.95 8.99 -6.32
CA ALA A 74 -13.76 7.70 -6.98
C ALA A 74 -14.69 7.52 -8.18
N GLU A 75 -15.95 7.93 -8.07
CA GLU A 75 -16.91 7.96 -9.18
C GLU A 75 -16.41 8.84 -10.33
N LEU A 76 -16.01 10.09 -10.04
CA LEU A 76 -15.46 11.02 -11.03
C LEU A 76 -14.22 10.46 -11.75
N LEU A 77 -13.29 9.83 -11.01
CA LEU A 77 -12.12 9.21 -11.60
C LEU A 77 -12.50 8.04 -12.54
N THR A 78 -13.53 7.28 -12.16
CA THR A 78 -14.09 6.20 -12.99
C THR A 78 -14.69 6.75 -14.28
N GLU A 79 -15.47 7.83 -14.21
CA GLU A 79 -16.04 8.51 -15.39
C GLU A 79 -14.96 9.01 -16.35
N LEU A 80 -13.83 9.46 -15.81
CA LEU A 80 -12.67 9.91 -16.58
C LEU A 80 -11.77 8.76 -17.08
N ASN A 81 -12.14 7.50 -16.82
CA ASN A 81 -11.34 6.30 -17.12
C ASN A 81 -9.93 6.33 -16.49
N ILE A 82 -9.78 6.96 -15.32
CA ILE A 82 -8.54 6.97 -14.55
C ILE A 82 -8.62 5.82 -13.53
N PRO A 83 -7.81 4.76 -13.65
CA PRO A 83 -7.76 3.70 -12.66
C PRO A 83 -7.41 4.27 -11.30
N CYS A 84 -8.13 3.88 -10.26
CA CYS A 84 -7.88 4.35 -8.91
C CYS A 84 -7.69 3.19 -7.92
N LEU A 85 -6.80 3.41 -6.96
CA LEU A 85 -6.60 2.57 -5.80
C LEU A 85 -6.87 3.39 -4.55
N LEU A 86 -7.61 2.81 -3.61
CA LEU A 86 -7.94 3.45 -2.35
C LEU A 86 -6.99 2.95 -1.26
N VAL A 87 -6.41 3.90 -0.51
CA VAL A 87 -5.76 3.67 0.77
C VAL A 87 -6.75 4.06 1.86
N GLY A 88 -7.51 3.08 2.32
CA GLY A 88 -8.62 3.26 3.25
C GLY A 88 -8.19 3.02 4.68
N VAL A 89 -8.21 4.06 5.51
CA VAL A 89 -7.96 3.96 6.94
C VAL A 89 -9.24 3.51 7.65
N VAL A 90 -9.16 2.34 8.27
CA VAL A 90 -10.26 1.74 9.03
C VAL A 90 -10.16 2.18 10.49
N PRO A 91 -11.24 2.75 11.07
CA PRO A 91 -11.24 3.19 12.47
C PRO A 91 -11.05 2.00 13.42
N ALA A 92 -10.40 2.23 14.56
CA ALA A 92 -10.16 1.19 15.57
C ALA A 92 -11.40 0.96 16.44
N LYS A 93 -11.87 -0.28 16.52
CA LYS A 93 -13.03 -0.64 17.36
C LYS A 93 -12.77 -0.36 18.83
N ARG A 94 -11.53 -0.53 19.31
CA ARG A 94 -11.17 -0.28 20.72
C ARG A 94 -11.29 1.18 21.15
N ARG A 95 -11.27 2.12 20.20
CA ARG A 95 -11.15 3.55 20.49
C ARG A 95 -12.29 4.39 19.92
N GLU A 96 -12.99 3.86 18.92
CA GLU A 96 -14.04 4.58 18.21
C GLU A 96 -15.43 4.01 18.48
N LYS A 97 -16.44 4.87 18.35
CA LYS A 97 -17.84 4.51 18.54
C LYS A 97 -18.37 3.68 17.37
N SER A 98 -19.47 2.96 17.61
CA SER A 98 -20.15 2.16 16.59
C SER A 98 -20.55 3.00 15.37
N GLU A 99 -20.95 4.26 15.54
CA GLU A 99 -21.37 5.09 14.40
C GLU A 99 -20.25 5.30 13.38
N LYS A 100 -19.00 5.51 13.83
CA LYS A 100 -17.83 5.63 12.93
C LYS A 100 -17.50 4.33 12.21
N LEU A 101 -17.68 3.19 12.88
CA LEU A 101 -17.51 1.87 12.26
C LEU A 101 -18.59 1.61 11.21
N THR A 102 -19.84 1.98 11.51
CA THR A 102 -20.96 1.90 10.55
C THR A 102 -20.72 2.80 9.34
N ALA A 103 -20.28 4.04 9.55
CA ALA A 103 -19.91 4.96 8.47
C ALA A 103 -18.76 4.41 7.61
N ALA A 104 -17.76 3.77 8.23
CA ALA A 104 -16.68 3.10 7.51
C ALA A 104 -17.18 1.96 6.62
N TYR A 105 -18.11 1.13 7.10
CA TYR A 105 -18.72 0.09 6.29
C TYR A 105 -19.51 0.66 5.11
N GLN A 106 -20.38 1.65 5.37
CA GLN A 106 -21.19 2.29 4.33
C GLN A 106 -20.31 2.94 3.26
N SER A 107 -19.22 3.60 3.66
CA SER A 107 -18.23 4.16 2.73
C SER A 107 -17.60 3.07 1.87
N LEU A 108 -17.19 1.94 2.47
CA LEU A 108 -16.64 0.80 1.71
C LEU A 108 -17.64 0.23 0.70
N GLU A 109 -18.92 0.10 1.06
CA GLU A 109 -19.96 -0.36 0.13
C GLU A 109 -20.17 0.59 -1.06
N GLN A 110 -20.14 1.90 -0.82
CA GLN A 110 -20.23 2.89 -1.89
C GLN A 110 -18.99 2.86 -2.78
N LEU A 111 -17.80 2.81 -2.17
CA LEU A 111 -16.52 2.78 -2.87
C LEU A 111 -16.30 1.51 -3.69
N ALA A 112 -16.86 0.37 -3.26
CA ALA A 112 -16.76 -0.90 -3.98
C ALA A 112 -17.34 -0.86 -5.41
N LYS A 113 -18.20 0.13 -5.71
CA LYS A 113 -18.78 0.35 -7.05
C LYS A 113 -17.80 1.00 -8.03
N HIS A 114 -16.81 1.74 -7.52
CA HIS A 114 -15.94 2.61 -8.30
C HIS A 114 -14.46 2.23 -8.19
N VAL A 115 -14.05 1.63 -7.07
CA VAL A 115 -12.66 1.26 -6.78
C VAL A 115 -12.48 -0.26 -6.89
N ARG A 116 -11.46 -0.69 -7.62
CA ARG A 116 -11.14 -2.13 -7.80
C ARG A 116 -10.11 -2.68 -6.81
N THR A 117 -9.33 -1.81 -6.18
CA THR A 117 -8.33 -2.21 -5.18
C THR A 117 -8.39 -1.29 -3.97
N VAL A 118 -8.54 -1.88 -2.78
CA VAL A 118 -8.58 -1.17 -1.50
C VAL A 118 -7.45 -1.66 -0.62
N LEU A 119 -6.39 -0.86 -0.45
CA LEU A 119 -5.36 -1.08 0.57
C LEU A 119 -5.91 -0.70 1.93
N ILE A 120 -6.05 -1.67 2.82
CA ILE A 120 -6.61 -1.46 4.16
C ILE A 120 -5.50 -1.07 5.14
N VAL A 121 -5.72 0.05 5.82
CA VAL A 121 -4.89 0.56 6.91
C VAL A 121 -5.72 0.50 8.19
N ASP A 122 -5.52 -0.55 8.99
CA ASP A 122 -6.31 -0.78 10.19
C ASP A 122 -5.69 -0.12 11.41
N ASN A 123 -6.37 0.89 11.97
CA ASN A 123 -5.91 1.57 13.18
C ASN A 123 -5.98 0.67 14.42
N GLU A 124 -6.72 -0.44 14.38
CA GLU A 124 -6.76 -1.43 15.46
C GLU A 124 -5.35 -1.97 15.79
N ARG A 125 -4.44 -1.98 14.80
CA ARG A 125 -3.03 -2.41 14.94
C ARG A 125 -2.24 -1.61 15.96
N ILE A 126 -2.57 -0.34 16.16
CA ILE A 126 -1.89 0.54 17.14
C ILE A 126 -2.79 0.90 18.33
N ALA A 127 -4.10 0.69 18.22
CA ALA A 127 -5.08 1.08 19.22
C ALA A 127 -4.93 0.41 20.59
N HIS A 128 -4.28 -0.76 20.65
CA HIS A 128 -4.00 -1.49 21.89
C HIS A 128 -2.90 -0.84 22.74
N LEU A 129 -2.08 0.04 22.17
CA LEU A 129 -0.99 0.71 22.87
C LEU A 129 -1.51 1.84 23.77
N PRO A 130 -0.85 2.14 24.90
CA PRO A 130 -1.06 3.38 25.63
C PRO A 130 -0.58 4.56 24.76
N ASN A 131 -1.27 5.70 24.82
CA ASN A 131 -0.99 6.89 24.00
C ASN A 131 -0.85 6.56 22.50
N TYR A 132 -1.75 5.71 21.98
CA TYR A 132 -1.72 5.22 20.60
C TYR A 132 -1.60 6.33 19.53
N GLU A 133 -2.07 7.54 19.83
CA GLU A 133 -1.99 8.70 18.92
C GLU A 133 -0.55 9.09 18.59
N ASP A 134 0.39 8.90 19.52
CA ASP A 134 1.83 9.14 19.32
C ASP A 134 2.43 8.19 18.27
N PHE A 135 1.76 7.08 17.98
CA PHE A 135 2.21 6.08 17.00
C PHE A 135 1.68 6.34 15.59
N TYR A 136 0.71 7.23 15.39
CA TYR A 136 0.20 7.56 14.05
C TYR A 136 1.31 8.00 13.07
N PRO A 137 2.26 8.90 13.42
CA PRO A 137 3.32 9.27 12.50
C PRO A 137 4.20 8.09 12.09
N GLY A 138 4.49 7.18 13.02
CA GLY A 138 5.28 5.97 12.75
C GLY A 138 4.53 5.01 11.84
N TYR A 139 3.24 4.79 12.10
CA TYR A 139 2.40 3.91 11.31
C TYR A 139 2.14 4.46 9.90
N ASN A 140 1.87 5.76 9.76
CA ASN A 140 1.71 6.42 8.46
C ASN A 140 2.99 6.32 7.62
N ARG A 141 4.18 6.50 8.24
CA ARG A 141 5.47 6.29 7.54
C ARG A 141 5.67 4.83 7.11
N TYR A 142 5.20 3.87 7.92
CA TYR A 142 5.23 2.46 7.57
C TYR A 142 4.37 2.17 6.34
N ILE A 143 3.10 2.59 6.33
CA ILE A 143 2.20 2.45 5.18
C ILE A 143 2.78 3.14 3.93
N ALA A 144 3.26 4.38 4.09
CA ALA A 144 3.92 5.13 3.03
C ALA A 144 5.15 4.40 2.46
N SER A 145 5.93 3.69 3.30
CA SER A 145 7.06 2.89 2.84
C SER A 145 6.65 1.72 1.94
N CYS A 146 5.55 1.05 2.26
CA CYS A 146 4.99 -0.04 1.45
C CYS A 146 4.51 0.50 0.09
N ILE A 147 3.81 1.64 0.09
CA ILE A 147 3.33 2.28 -1.15
C ILE A 147 4.49 2.80 -1.98
N ALA A 148 5.52 3.37 -1.37
CA ALA A 148 6.73 3.80 -2.08
C ALA A 148 7.42 2.61 -2.77
N ASP A 149 7.45 1.44 -2.14
CA ASP A 149 8.00 0.22 -2.73
C ASP A 149 7.13 -0.29 -3.89
N LEU A 150 5.81 -0.20 -3.78
CA LEU A 150 4.87 -0.50 -4.87
C LEU A 150 5.09 0.42 -6.09
N LEU A 151 5.20 1.73 -5.86
CA LEU A 151 5.47 2.71 -6.90
C LEU A 151 6.84 2.49 -7.55
N ALA A 152 7.85 2.13 -6.75
CA ALA A 152 9.17 1.81 -7.28
C ALA A 152 9.15 0.54 -8.15
N GLY A 153 8.36 -0.46 -7.78
CA GLY A 153 8.20 -1.70 -8.56
C GLY A 153 7.41 -1.55 -9.86
N THR A 154 6.61 -0.50 -9.99
CA THR A 154 5.81 -0.19 -11.19
C THR A 154 6.45 0.87 -12.10
N ALA A 155 7.50 1.55 -11.63
CA ALA A 155 8.24 2.51 -12.43
C ALA A 155 8.96 1.80 -13.61
N ALA A 156 8.78 2.33 -14.82
CA ALA A 156 9.44 1.80 -16.01
C ALA A 156 10.96 1.73 -15.83
N PRO A 157 11.64 0.69 -16.38
CA PRO A 157 13.07 0.49 -16.20
C PRO A 157 13.86 1.58 -16.95
N GLY A 158 14.13 2.69 -16.26
CA GLY A 158 15.01 3.74 -16.73
C GLY A 158 16.45 3.52 -16.27
N SER A 159 17.30 2.98 -17.17
CA SER A 159 18.77 3.05 -17.11
C SER A 159 19.51 2.32 -15.97
N ALA A 160 19.13 1.08 -15.65
CA ALA A 160 20.07 0.13 -15.04
C ALA A 160 20.10 -1.13 -15.91
N SER A 161 21.30 -1.42 -16.40
CA SER A 161 21.62 -2.36 -17.46
C SER A 161 21.40 -3.83 -17.10
N THR A 162 21.03 -4.58 -18.15
CA THR A 162 21.43 -5.97 -18.44
C THR A 162 20.86 -7.12 -17.60
N SER A 163 19.86 -7.75 -18.22
CA SER A 163 19.75 -9.18 -18.56
C SER A 163 19.22 -10.23 -17.57
N GLU A 164 18.95 -9.92 -16.30
CA GLU A 164 18.25 -10.89 -15.41
C GLU A 164 17.27 -10.27 -14.39
N SER A 165 17.05 -8.95 -14.41
CA SER A 165 16.01 -8.33 -13.59
C SER A 165 14.62 -8.69 -14.14
N SER A 166 13.71 -9.17 -13.28
CA SER A 166 12.31 -9.43 -13.64
C SER A 166 11.73 -8.26 -14.44
N PRO A 167 10.95 -8.51 -15.51
CA PRO A 167 10.32 -7.43 -16.26
C PRO A 167 9.56 -6.52 -15.29
N ALA A 168 9.74 -5.20 -15.43
CA ALA A 168 9.05 -4.24 -14.58
C ALA A 168 7.55 -4.52 -14.64
N LEU A 169 6.90 -4.49 -13.46
CA LEU A 169 5.47 -4.75 -13.39
C LEU A 169 4.73 -3.57 -14.02
N HIS A 170 4.03 -3.80 -15.13
CA HIS A 170 3.14 -2.79 -15.66
C HIS A 170 2.04 -2.49 -14.63
N SER A 171 1.66 -1.22 -14.50
CA SER A 171 0.63 -0.79 -13.53
C SER A 171 -0.69 -1.55 -13.72
N SER A 172 -1.08 -1.82 -14.97
CA SER A 172 -2.26 -2.63 -15.32
C SER A 172 -2.19 -4.06 -14.78
N GLU A 173 -1.01 -4.69 -14.78
CA GLU A 173 -0.81 -6.04 -14.23
C GLU A 173 -0.91 -6.02 -12.70
N VAL A 174 -0.38 -4.98 -12.06
CA VAL A 174 -0.53 -4.79 -10.61
C VAL A 174 -1.99 -4.62 -10.24
N PHE A 175 -2.75 -3.78 -10.95
CA PHE A 175 -4.17 -3.61 -10.67
C PHE A 175 -4.95 -4.91 -10.83
N LYS A 176 -4.67 -5.69 -11.88
CA LYS A 176 -5.31 -7.00 -12.08
C LYS A 176 -4.96 -8.02 -10.98
N LEU A 177 -3.72 -7.99 -10.49
CA LEU A 177 -3.27 -8.88 -9.43
C LEU A 177 -3.85 -8.49 -8.05
N LEU A 178 -4.17 -7.21 -7.85
CA LEU A 178 -4.72 -6.67 -6.60
C LEU A 178 -6.25 -6.47 -6.63
N SER A 179 -6.94 -7.05 -7.61
CA SER A 179 -8.40 -6.96 -7.75
C SER A 179 -9.01 -8.28 -8.22
N PHE A 180 -10.33 -8.39 -8.18
CA PHE A 180 -11.08 -9.48 -8.80
C PHE A 180 -11.93 -8.93 -9.97
N ASP A 181 -12.41 -9.84 -10.82
CA ASP A 181 -13.14 -9.45 -12.04
C ASP A 181 -14.49 -8.78 -11.70
N ASP A 182 -15.17 -9.27 -10.67
CA ASP A 182 -16.51 -8.85 -10.26
C ASP A 182 -16.53 -7.97 -9.00
N GLU A 183 -15.51 -8.04 -8.15
CA GLU A 183 -15.46 -7.33 -6.86
C GLU A 183 -14.08 -6.68 -6.59
N PRO A 184 -14.00 -5.70 -5.66
CA PRO A 184 -12.73 -5.13 -5.26
C PRO A 184 -11.82 -6.15 -4.56
N GLY A 185 -10.51 -6.04 -4.78
CA GLY A 185 -9.53 -6.71 -3.95
C GLY A 185 -9.20 -5.88 -2.71
N TYR A 186 -9.38 -6.49 -1.53
CA TYR A 186 -9.02 -5.88 -0.24
C TYR A 186 -7.62 -6.34 0.14
N VAL A 187 -6.70 -5.39 0.25
CA VAL A 187 -5.27 -5.68 0.33
C VAL A 187 -4.74 -5.34 1.71
N SER A 188 -4.06 -6.31 2.32
CA SER A 188 -3.23 -6.12 3.50
C SER A 188 -1.77 -5.97 3.09
N LEU A 189 -1.10 -4.95 3.63
CA LEU A 189 0.31 -4.65 3.36
C LEU A 189 1.18 -5.24 4.46
N SER A 190 2.33 -5.79 4.09
CA SER A 190 3.35 -6.20 5.06
C SER A 190 4.74 -5.87 4.55
N ARG A 191 5.65 -5.47 5.44
CA ARG A 191 7.00 -5.04 5.04
C ARG A 191 8.04 -5.28 6.11
N ALA A 192 9.21 -5.71 5.68
CA ALA A 192 10.42 -5.71 6.48
C ALA A 192 11.61 -5.15 5.68
N SER A 193 12.60 -4.66 6.40
CA SER A 193 13.85 -4.17 5.80
C SER A 193 15.04 -4.45 6.70
N GLU A 194 16.17 -4.78 6.10
CA GLU A 194 17.44 -5.04 6.77
C GLU A 194 18.58 -4.24 6.12
N LEU A 195 19.53 -3.77 6.95
CA LEU A 195 20.75 -3.14 6.46
C LEU A 195 21.68 -4.20 5.86
N THR A 196 22.10 -4.02 4.60
CA THR A 196 22.99 -4.96 3.90
C THR A 196 24.47 -4.75 4.22
N LYS A 197 24.79 -3.73 5.02
CA LYS A 197 26.12 -3.47 5.58
C LYS A 197 26.05 -3.37 7.10
N GLY A 198 27.11 -3.84 7.76
CA GLY A 198 27.32 -3.53 9.18
C GLY A 198 27.69 -2.06 9.39
N LEU A 199 27.66 -1.59 10.64
CA LEU A 199 27.99 -0.20 10.99
C LEU A 199 29.35 0.24 10.41
N TRP A 200 30.37 -0.62 10.52
CA TRP A 200 31.69 -0.38 9.93
C TRP A 200 31.67 -0.27 8.41
N GLY A 201 30.78 -0.97 7.72
CA GLY A 201 30.63 -0.89 6.27
C GLY A 201 29.96 0.40 5.77
N TYR A 202 29.34 1.17 6.67
CA TYR A 202 28.90 2.53 6.40
C TYR A 202 30.03 3.56 6.55
N ILE A 203 31.00 3.28 7.43
CA ILE A 203 32.20 4.12 7.63
C ILE A 203 33.24 3.82 6.55
N PHE A 204 33.43 2.55 6.20
CA PHE A 204 34.41 2.07 5.23
C PHE A 204 33.71 1.39 4.03
N PRO A 205 33.52 2.11 2.91
CA PRO A 205 32.67 1.66 1.80
C PRO A 205 33.18 0.39 1.08
N PHE A 206 34.46 0.05 1.24
CA PHE A 206 35.12 -1.12 0.67
C PHE A 206 34.87 -2.43 1.44
N LEU A 207 34.26 -2.37 2.63
CA LEU A 207 33.88 -3.59 3.36
C LEU A 207 32.72 -4.31 2.67
N ARG A 208 32.78 -5.66 2.68
CA ARG A 208 31.81 -6.55 2.04
C ARG A 208 30.40 -6.38 2.60
N HIS A 209 29.41 -6.57 1.73
CA HIS A 209 28.01 -6.70 2.11
C HIS A 209 27.79 -8.00 2.90
N LYS A 210 26.84 -7.98 3.83
CA LYS A 210 26.43 -9.16 4.61
C LYS A 210 25.68 -10.15 3.71
N PRO A 211 25.66 -11.46 4.00
CA PRO A 211 24.70 -12.35 3.36
C PRO A 211 23.27 -11.88 3.66
N LEU A 212 22.35 -12.04 2.70
CA LEU A 212 20.96 -11.65 2.85
C LEU A 212 20.16 -12.82 3.44
N ASP A 213 19.61 -12.65 4.64
CA ASP A 213 18.72 -13.65 5.25
C ASP A 213 17.26 -13.38 4.83
N LEU A 214 16.92 -13.83 3.63
CA LEU A 214 15.58 -13.64 3.05
C LEU A 214 14.49 -14.32 3.88
N ARG A 215 14.79 -15.47 4.51
CA ARG A 215 13.86 -16.18 5.37
C ARG A 215 13.47 -15.36 6.60
N THR A 216 14.46 -14.80 7.29
CA THR A 216 14.20 -13.92 8.44
C THR A 216 13.48 -12.65 7.99
N LEU A 217 13.90 -12.04 6.88
CA LEU A 217 13.26 -10.85 6.33
C LEU A 217 11.77 -11.09 6.01
N LEU A 218 11.45 -12.22 5.37
CA LEU A 218 10.08 -12.65 5.08
C LEU A 218 9.29 -12.89 6.36
N ARG A 219 9.81 -13.68 7.29
CA ARG A 219 9.13 -13.97 8.55
C ARG A 219 8.78 -12.70 9.32
N VAL A 220 9.74 -11.77 9.45
CA VAL A 220 9.52 -10.48 10.11
C VAL A 220 8.49 -9.63 9.36
N SER A 221 8.43 -9.71 8.03
CA SER A 221 7.40 -8.99 7.24
C SER A 221 6.00 -9.53 7.54
N LEU A 222 5.84 -10.84 7.67
CA LEU A 222 4.57 -11.50 7.99
C LEU A 222 4.08 -11.24 9.43
N GLU A 223 4.89 -10.63 10.29
CA GLU A 223 4.45 -10.19 11.63
C GLU A 223 3.91 -8.74 11.61
N LYS A 224 4.07 -8.03 10.50
CA LYS A 224 3.84 -6.58 10.38
C LYS A 224 2.69 -6.20 9.45
N PHE A 225 1.63 -6.99 9.40
CA PHE A 225 0.46 -6.65 8.56
C PHE A 225 -0.19 -5.30 8.92
N SER A 226 -0.73 -4.63 7.91
CA SER A 226 -1.55 -3.41 8.05
C SER A 226 -2.98 -3.68 8.51
N VAL A 227 -3.38 -4.95 8.59
CA VAL A 227 -4.70 -5.40 9.08
C VAL A 227 -4.49 -6.32 10.28
N SER A 228 -5.30 -6.18 11.33
CA SER A 228 -5.25 -7.11 12.46
C SER A 228 -5.80 -8.49 12.09
N ASP A 229 -5.32 -9.53 12.77
CA ASP A 229 -5.86 -10.91 12.66
C ASP A 229 -5.93 -11.44 11.22
N MET A 230 -4.86 -11.19 10.46
CA MET A 230 -4.70 -11.59 9.06
C MET A 230 -4.80 -13.14 8.93
N PRO A 231 -5.64 -13.68 8.03
CA PRO A 231 -5.79 -15.13 7.85
C PRO A 231 -4.52 -15.77 7.28
N LEU A 232 -4.31 -17.07 7.51
CA LEU A 232 -3.09 -17.76 7.07
C LEU A 232 -2.90 -17.84 5.54
N GLY A 233 -3.93 -17.59 4.74
CA GLY A 233 -3.86 -17.67 3.28
C GLY A 233 -4.73 -16.65 2.57
N CYS A 234 -4.31 -16.24 1.37
CA CYS A 234 -4.97 -15.24 0.52
C CYS A 234 -5.26 -15.78 -0.89
N GLU A 235 -6.05 -15.04 -1.68
CA GLU A 235 -6.31 -15.40 -3.07
C GLU A 235 -5.12 -15.05 -3.97
N LYS A 236 -4.62 -13.81 -3.85
CA LYS A 236 -3.55 -13.28 -4.69
C LYS A 236 -2.50 -12.56 -3.84
N CYS A 237 -1.23 -12.73 -4.18
CA CYS A 237 -0.13 -12.03 -3.50
C CYS A 237 0.84 -11.39 -4.50
N LEU A 238 1.18 -10.12 -4.26
CA LEU A 238 2.30 -9.46 -4.92
C LEU A 238 3.41 -9.18 -3.91
N SER A 239 4.60 -9.71 -4.15
CA SER A 239 5.79 -9.42 -3.36
C SER A 239 6.81 -8.65 -4.16
N ILE A 240 7.33 -7.59 -3.54
CA ILE A 240 8.30 -6.67 -4.10
C ILE A 240 9.55 -6.74 -3.24
N LEU A 241 10.60 -7.36 -3.76
CA LEU A 241 11.90 -7.48 -3.12
C LEU A 241 12.86 -6.44 -3.71
N GLN A 242 13.23 -5.45 -2.92
CA GLN A 242 14.28 -4.49 -3.26
C GLN A 242 15.60 -4.91 -2.63
N VAL A 243 16.66 -5.00 -3.44
CA VAL A 243 18.00 -5.36 -2.98
C VAL A 243 19.06 -4.49 -3.67
N PRO A 244 20.21 -4.23 -3.05
CA PRO A 244 21.31 -3.56 -3.74
C PRO A 244 21.73 -4.28 -5.03
N ASP A 245 22.16 -3.53 -6.05
CA ASP A 245 22.62 -4.05 -7.36
C ASP A 245 23.64 -5.20 -7.23
N TYR A 246 24.47 -5.16 -6.19
CA TYR A 246 25.44 -6.20 -5.89
C TYR A 246 24.79 -7.58 -5.72
N TYR A 247 23.64 -7.71 -5.07
CA TYR A 247 23.01 -9.02 -4.86
C TYR A 247 22.39 -9.59 -6.13
N ILE A 248 21.90 -8.72 -7.01
CA ILE A 248 21.34 -9.12 -8.32
C ILE A 248 22.48 -9.60 -9.22
N SER A 249 23.52 -8.78 -9.38
CA SER A 249 24.68 -9.09 -10.22
C SER A 249 25.47 -10.32 -9.76
N SER A 250 25.49 -10.61 -8.46
CA SER A 250 26.15 -11.79 -7.91
C SER A 250 25.25 -13.03 -7.79
N ARG A 251 24.00 -12.97 -8.25
CA ARG A 251 22.98 -14.03 -8.10
C ARG A 251 22.81 -14.54 -6.66
N ASN A 252 23.01 -13.66 -5.69
CA ASN A 252 22.89 -13.95 -4.26
C ASN A 252 21.47 -13.70 -3.72
N VAL A 253 20.47 -13.67 -4.60
CA VAL A 253 19.05 -13.57 -4.25
C VAL A 253 18.43 -14.95 -4.43
N ASP A 254 18.20 -15.65 -3.34
CA ASP A 254 17.48 -16.92 -3.33
C ASP A 254 15.98 -16.66 -3.55
N ARG A 255 15.58 -16.60 -4.82
CA ARG A 255 14.19 -16.37 -5.23
C ARG A 255 13.30 -17.54 -4.87
N GLU A 256 13.81 -18.77 -4.96
CA GLU A 256 13.07 -20.00 -4.67
C GLU A 256 12.59 -20.00 -3.23
N GLN A 257 13.43 -19.57 -2.29
CA GLN A 257 13.04 -19.42 -0.88
C GLN A 257 11.88 -18.43 -0.68
N VAL A 258 11.84 -17.35 -1.45
CA VAL A 258 10.73 -16.39 -1.38
C VAL A 258 9.47 -17.00 -1.98
N GLU A 259 9.59 -17.60 -3.16
CA GLU A 259 8.47 -18.19 -3.90
C GLU A 259 7.84 -19.38 -3.15
N GLU A 260 8.63 -20.17 -2.41
CA GLU A 260 8.13 -21.24 -1.53
C GLU A 260 7.19 -20.67 -0.43
N VAL A 261 7.61 -19.57 0.22
CA VAL A 261 6.79 -18.90 1.24
C VAL A 261 5.52 -18.32 0.62
N LEU A 262 5.61 -17.73 -0.57
CA LEU A 262 4.43 -17.16 -1.24
C LEU A 262 3.45 -18.24 -1.67
N HIS A 263 3.94 -19.34 -2.23
CA HIS A 263 3.12 -20.50 -2.60
C HIS A 263 2.38 -21.08 -1.39
N ALA A 264 2.98 -21.06 -0.20
CA ALA A 264 2.33 -21.53 1.03
C ALA A 264 1.19 -20.63 1.54
N HIS A 265 1.17 -19.33 1.15
CA HIS A 265 0.23 -18.33 1.69
C HIS A 265 -0.71 -17.73 0.63
N ALA A 266 -0.56 -18.07 -0.66
CA ALA A 266 -1.35 -17.49 -1.74
C ALA A 266 -1.63 -18.51 -2.84
N LYS A 267 -2.84 -18.48 -3.41
CA LYS A 267 -3.20 -19.34 -4.56
C LYS A 267 -2.54 -18.86 -5.85
N GLU A 268 -2.54 -17.55 -6.07
CA GLU A 268 -1.81 -16.89 -7.14
C GLU A 268 -0.77 -15.95 -6.51
N TYR A 269 0.48 -15.98 -6.99
CA TYR A 269 1.50 -15.07 -6.48
C TYR A 269 2.41 -14.56 -7.58
N ARG A 270 3.01 -13.40 -7.33
CA ARG A 270 4.05 -12.82 -8.17
C ARG A 270 5.16 -12.21 -7.32
N LEU A 271 6.39 -12.55 -7.66
CA LEU A 271 7.59 -11.96 -7.07
C LEU A 271 8.27 -11.05 -8.08
N ALA A 272 8.39 -9.77 -7.74
CA ALA A 272 9.17 -8.81 -8.48
C ALA A 272 10.39 -8.38 -7.68
N VAL A 273 11.57 -8.47 -8.30
CA VAL A 273 12.85 -8.17 -7.67
C VAL A 273 13.45 -6.95 -8.36
N PHE A 274 13.77 -5.92 -7.58
CA PHE A 274 14.26 -4.66 -8.10
C PHE A 274 15.56 -4.21 -7.43
N PRO A 275 16.45 -3.56 -8.18
CA PRO A 275 17.62 -2.94 -7.61
C PRO A 275 17.27 -1.71 -6.77
N THR A 276 18.01 -1.49 -5.69
CA THR A 276 18.00 -0.24 -4.94
C THR A 276 19.40 0.34 -4.80
N LYS A 277 19.50 1.68 -4.82
CA LYS A 277 20.76 2.41 -4.60
C LYS A 277 21.12 2.53 -3.12
N ARG A 278 20.25 2.06 -2.21
CA ARG A 278 20.46 2.09 -0.77
C ARG A 278 21.13 0.79 -0.33
N ASN A 279 21.93 0.83 0.74
CA ASN A 279 22.48 -0.36 1.39
C ASN A 279 21.44 -1.04 2.30
N ILE A 280 20.23 -1.23 1.78
CA ILE A 280 19.07 -1.77 2.49
C ILE A 280 18.41 -2.77 1.55
N ALA A 281 18.11 -3.96 2.05
CA ALA A 281 17.22 -4.90 1.40
C ALA A 281 15.83 -4.78 2.06
N SER A 282 14.76 -4.82 1.29
CA SER A 282 13.41 -4.80 1.82
C SER A 282 12.48 -5.68 1.01
N ILE A 283 11.55 -6.33 1.69
CA ILE A 283 10.44 -7.04 1.07
C ILE A 283 9.14 -6.39 1.50
N THR A 284 8.32 -6.04 0.51
CA THR A 284 6.96 -5.54 0.70
C THR A 284 6.00 -6.51 0.04
N ASN A 285 5.01 -6.97 0.78
CA ASN A 285 4.01 -7.92 0.32
C ASN A 285 2.63 -7.26 0.34
N LEU A 286 1.83 -7.56 -0.69
CA LEU A 286 0.47 -7.12 -0.88
C LEU A 286 -0.41 -8.36 -0.99
N PHE A 287 -1.04 -8.73 0.11
CA PHE A 287 -1.92 -9.89 0.18
C PHE A 287 -3.36 -9.46 -0.10
N THR A 288 -3.97 -10.04 -1.13
CA THR A 288 -5.28 -9.64 -1.65
C THR A 288 -6.33 -10.66 -1.27
N PHE A 289 -7.43 -10.15 -0.72
CA PHE A 289 -8.53 -10.91 -0.14
C PHE A 289 -9.86 -10.42 -0.73
N LYS A 290 -10.83 -11.33 -0.80
CA LYS A 290 -12.25 -10.97 -0.90
C LYS A 290 -12.70 -10.37 0.43
N PHE A 291 -13.76 -9.57 0.42
CA PHE A 291 -14.26 -8.88 1.62
C PHE A 291 -14.47 -9.85 2.81
N ASP A 292 -15.15 -10.97 2.56
CA ASP A 292 -15.53 -11.95 3.58
C ASP A 292 -14.36 -12.77 4.16
N GLN A 293 -13.16 -12.65 3.59
CA GLN A 293 -11.98 -13.36 4.09
C GLN A 293 -11.27 -12.57 5.20
N LEU A 294 -11.51 -11.26 5.30
CA LEU A 294 -10.92 -10.42 6.34
C LEU A 294 -11.86 -10.31 7.54
N GLU A 295 -11.48 -10.92 8.67
CA GLU A 295 -12.27 -10.86 9.91
C GLU A 295 -12.59 -9.44 10.33
N ARG A 296 -11.61 -8.53 10.21
CA ARG A 296 -11.78 -7.12 10.51
C ARG A 296 -12.92 -6.48 9.72
N LEU A 297 -13.04 -6.77 8.43
CA LEU A 297 -14.09 -6.21 7.58
C LEU A 297 -15.46 -6.83 7.88
N ARG A 298 -15.51 -8.15 8.15
CA ARG A 298 -16.73 -8.83 8.60
C ARG A 298 -17.24 -8.28 9.93
N GLU A 299 -16.34 -7.98 10.86
CA GLU A 299 -16.68 -7.41 12.15
C GLU A 299 -17.35 -6.04 11.99
N ILE A 300 -16.80 -5.17 11.14
CA ILE A 300 -17.35 -3.84 10.90
C ILE A 300 -18.71 -3.94 10.21
N ARG A 301 -18.87 -4.85 9.22
CA ARG A 301 -20.18 -5.13 8.60
C ARG A 301 -21.22 -5.56 9.64
N ARG A 302 -20.84 -6.46 10.57
CA ARG A 302 -21.74 -6.92 11.63
C ARG A 302 -22.19 -5.77 12.52
N ILE A 303 -21.26 -4.91 12.97
CA ILE A 303 -21.58 -3.74 13.79
C ILE A 303 -22.53 -2.80 13.05
N ALA A 304 -22.31 -2.60 11.75
CA ALA A 304 -23.17 -1.77 10.92
C ALA A 304 -24.61 -2.31 10.86
N HIS A 305 -24.80 -3.63 10.73
CA HIS A 305 -26.12 -4.25 10.71
C HIS A 305 -26.79 -4.37 12.09
N GLU A 306 -26.03 -4.47 13.18
CA GLU A 306 -26.56 -4.51 14.56
C GLU A 306 -27.06 -3.13 15.05
N THR A 307 -26.63 -2.05 14.39
CA THR A 307 -26.98 -0.67 14.77
C THR A 307 -28.21 -0.12 14.00
N VAL A 308 -28.78 -0.91 13.08
CA VAL A 308 -30.02 -0.60 12.31
C VAL A 308 -31.22 -1.22 12.99
#